data_AF-Q7U6L2-F1
#
_entry.id   AF-Q7U6L2-F1
#
_cell.length_a   1.000
_cell.length_b   1.000
_cell.length_c   1.000
_cell.angle_alpha   90.00
_cell.angle_beta   90.00
_cell.angle_gamma   90.00
#
_symmetry.space_group_name_H-M   'P 1'
#
loop_
_entity.id
_entity.type
_entity.pdbx_description
1 polymer ?
#
loop_
_entity_poly.entity_id
_entity_poly.type
_entity_poly.pdbx_seq_one_letter_code
_entity_poly.pdbx_strand_id
1 'polypeptide(L)'
;MTPEQVQPLKEKEKEEWRQFLLEQLINFLVQNRDSILSDYESINTGQLSREAIEAHGLLDFDLSITLHQDKKQSFGLGSGFFKAKLIR
;
A
#
# COMPACT_ATOMS: atom_id res chain seq x y z
N MET A 1 7.28 -13.55 32.02
CA MET A 1 5.94 -13.36 31.42
C MET A 1 5.82 -14.38 30.31
N THR A 2 5.02 -15.42 30.55
CA THR A 2 4.72 -16.51 29.61
C THR A 2 4.03 -15.93 28.38
N PRO A 3 4.30 -16.41 27.15
CA PRO A 3 3.54 -15.97 25.99
C PRO A 3 2.10 -16.41 26.20
N GLU A 4 1.24 -15.45 26.54
CA GLU A 4 -0.21 -15.67 26.58
C GLU A 4 -0.62 -16.29 25.25
N GLN A 5 -1.46 -17.31 25.35
CA GLN A 5 -2.02 -18.03 24.22
C GLN A 5 -2.84 -17.03 23.39
N VAL A 6 -2.21 -16.41 22.39
CA VAL A 6 -2.88 -15.53 21.44
C VAL A 6 -3.90 -16.39 20.70
N GLN A 7 -5.18 -16.17 20.99
CA GLN A 7 -6.26 -16.86 20.28
C GLN A 7 -6.10 -16.63 18.77
N PRO A 8 -6.40 -17.65 17.93
CA PRO A 8 -6.31 -17.47 16.49
C PRO A 8 -7.24 -16.33 16.06
N LEU A 9 -6.65 -15.27 15.50
CA LEU A 9 -7.40 -14.14 14.93
C LEU A 9 -8.34 -14.65 13.86
N LYS A 10 -9.58 -14.15 13.87
CA LYS A 10 -10.56 -14.46 12.84
C LYS A 10 -10.13 -13.76 11.55
N GLU A 11 -10.36 -14.41 10.40
CA GLU A 11 -10.05 -13.82 9.09
C GLU A 11 -10.72 -12.45 8.88
N LYS A 12 -11.92 -12.25 9.43
CA LYS A 12 -12.60 -10.95 9.43
C LYS A 12 -11.80 -9.85 10.13
N GLU A 13 -11.19 -10.13 11.27
CA GLU A 13 -10.40 -9.16 12.04
C GLU A 13 -9.11 -8.81 11.30
N LYS A 14 -8.50 -9.79 10.62
CA LYS A 14 -7.35 -9.56 9.75
C LYS A 14 -7.71 -8.68 8.55
N GLU A 15 -8.88 -8.90 7.96
CA GLU A 15 -9.33 -8.11 6.82
C GLU A 15 -9.68 -6.68 7.22
N GLU A 16 -10.35 -6.48 8.36
CA GLU A 16 -10.59 -5.14 8.93
C GLU A 16 -9.26 -4.40 9.17
N TRP A 17 -8.25 -5.11 9.68
CA TRP A 17 -6.91 -4.55 9.85
C TRP A 17 -6.23 -4.19 8.53
N ARG A 18 -6.29 -5.06 7.52
CA ARG A 18 -5.77 -4.76 6.16
C ARG A 18 -6.43 -3.52 5.59
N GLN A 19 -7.76 -3.45 5.66
CA GLN A 19 -8.52 -2.33 5.15
C GLN A 19 -8.12 -1.02 5.83
N PHE A 20 -8.04 -1.03 7.16
CA PHE A 20 -7.63 0.15 7.92
C PHE A 20 -6.23 0.62 7.50
N LEU A 21 -5.24 -0.28 7.44
CA LEU A 21 -3.88 0.09 7.04
C LEU A 21 -3.82 0.64 5.62
N LEU A 22 -4.58 0.03 4.71
CA LEU A 22 -4.64 0.49 3.34
C LEU A 22 -5.22 1.90 3.25
N GLU A 23 -6.31 2.20 3.96
CA GLU A 23 -6.88 3.55 4.03
C GLU A 23 -5.86 4.56 4.55
N GLN A 24 -5.07 4.20 5.58
CA GLN A 24 -3.99 5.05 6.08
C GLN A 24 -2.91 5.30 5.02
N LEU A 25 -2.49 4.28 4.29
CA LEU A 25 -1.50 4.42 3.22
C LEU A 25 -2.02 5.26 2.05
N ILE A 26 -3.28 5.07 1.65
CA ILE A 26 -3.91 5.88 0.60
C ILE A 26 -3.96 7.34 1.05
N ASN A 27 -4.43 7.61 2.26
CA ASN A 27 -4.48 8.97 2.80
C ASN A 27 -3.09 9.61 2.86
N PHE A 28 -2.08 8.87 3.29
CA PHE A 28 -0.69 9.33 3.30
C PHE A 28 -0.21 9.69 1.88
N LEU A 29 -0.41 8.81 0.90
CA LEU A 29 0.05 9.03 -0.47
C LEU A 29 -0.67 10.22 -1.13
N VAL A 30 -1.98 10.40 -0.87
CA VAL A 30 -2.74 11.55 -1.36
C VAL A 30 -2.22 12.86 -0.73
N GLN A 31 -2.03 12.88 0.59
CA GLN A 31 -1.56 14.06 1.31
C GLN A 31 -0.12 14.46 0.95
N ASN A 32 0.72 13.48 0.61
CA ASN A 32 2.15 13.69 0.33
C ASN A 32 2.50 13.59 -1.15
N ARG A 33 1.50 13.54 -2.05
CA ARG A 33 1.71 13.33 -3.50
C ARG A 33 2.76 14.28 -4.09
N ASP A 34 2.58 15.58 -3.86
CA ASP A 34 3.44 16.59 -4.47
C ASP A 34 4.86 16.55 -3.89
N SER A 35 5.01 16.24 -2.60
CA SER A 35 6.31 16.05 -1.96
C SER A 35 7.03 14.82 -2.52
N ILE A 36 6.33 13.69 -2.69
CA ILE A 36 6.91 12.47 -3.28
C ILE A 36 7.41 12.73 -4.70
N LEU A 37 6.64 13.47 -5.52
CA LEU A 37 7.05 13.85 -6.87
C LEU A 37 8.27 14.77 -6.88
N SER A 38 8.27 15.78 -6.00
CA SER A 38 9.41 16.70 -5.84
C SER A 38 10.67 15.97 -5.37
N ASP A 39 10.53 15.05 -4.42
CA ASP A 39 11.64 14.26 -3.91
C ASP A 39 12.21 13.36 -5.01
N TYR A 40 11.36 12.67 -5.79
CA TYR A 40 11.80 11.86 -6.93
C TYR A 40 12.59 12.67 -7.96
N GLU A 41 12.11 13.86 -8.31
CA GLU A 41 12.78 14.77 -9.24
C GLU A 41 14.12 15.27 -8.67
N SER A 42 14.17 15.58 -7.38
CA SER A 42 15.37 16.11 -6.71
C SER A 42 16.55 15.13 -6.66
N ILE A 43 16.29 13.82 -6.66
CA ILE A 43 17.35 12.80 -6.62
C ILE A 43 18.14 12.81 -7.95
N ASN A 44 17.62 13.46 -9.01
CA ASN A 44 18.27 13.70 -10.32
C ASN A 44 18.86 12.43 -10.98
N THR A 45 18.37 11.27 -10.55
CA THR A 45 18.63 9.95 -11.14
C THR A 45 17.43 9.45 -11.95
N GLY A 46 16.27 10.11 -11.82
CA GLY A 46 15.05 9.77 -12.53
C GLY A 46 15.12 10.17 -13.99
N GLN A 47 14.77 9.25 -14.89
CA GLN A 47 14.61 9.53 -16.32
C GLN A 47 13.26 10.20 -16.64
N LEU A 48 12.32 10.17 -15.69
CA LEU A 48 10.97 10.70 -15.86
C LEU A 48 10.83 12.02 -15.10
N SER A 49 10.38 13.06 -15.80
CA SER A 49 9.96 14.30 -15.13
C SER A 49 8.61 14.10 -14.45
N ARG A 50 8.26 15.03 -13.55
CA ARG A 50 6.94 15.08 -12.93
C ARG A 50 5.82 15.08 -13.99
N GLU A 51 5.96 15.90 -15.02
CA GLU A 51 4.98 16.02 -16.11
C GLU A 51 4.84 14.71 -16.87
N ALA A 52 5.94 13.97 -17.08
CA ALA A 52 5.89 12.66 -17.72
C ALA A 52 5.12 11.65 -16.86
N ILE A 53 5.36 11.63 -15.54
CA ILE A 53 4.64 10.76 -14.60
C ILE A 53 3.14 11.04 -14.64
N GLU A 54 2.75 12.31 -14.61
CA GLU A 54 1.34 12.73 -14.68
C GLU A 54 0.72 12.40 -16.05
N ALA A 55 1.39 12.74 -17.16
CA ALA A 55 0.89 12.54 -18.52
C ALA A 55 0.72 11.05 -18.90
N HIS A 56 1.59 10.19 -18.37
CA HIS A 56 1.51 8.74 -18.59
C HIS A 56 0.58 8.02 -17.59
N GLY A 57 -0.09 8.75 -16.69
CA GLY A 57 -1.02 8.17 -15.72
C GLY A 57 -0.36 7.29 -14.68
N LEU A 58 0.94 7.48 -14.39
CA LEU A 58 1.70 6.65 -13.45
C LEU A 58 1.35 6.91 -11.98
N LEU A 59 0.40 7.82 -11.73
CA LEU A 59 -0.19 8.08 -10.42
C LEU A 59 -1.45 7.22 -10.16
N ASP A 60 -1.92 6.45 -11.12
CA ASP A 60 -3.00 5.46 -10.95
C ASP A 60 -2.40 4.05 -10.76
N PHE A 61 -2.40 3.55 -9.52
CA PHE A 61 -1.81 2.25 -9.18
C PHE A 61 -2.56 1.54 -8.05
N ASP A 62 -2.49 0.21 -8.03
CA ASP A 62 -3.16 -0.62 -7.03
C ASP A 62 -2.22 -0.91 -5.84
N LEU A 63 -2.79 -0.93 -4.62
CA LEU A 63 -2.06 -1.23 -3.39
C LEU A 63 -2.65 -2.45 -2.71
N SER A 64 -1.78 -3.33 -2.20
CA SER A 64 -2.20 -4.52 -1.48
C SER A 64 -1.33 -4.74 -0.25
N ILE A 65 -1.94 -5.25 0.82
CA ILE A 65 -1.24 -5.56 2.07
C ILE A 65 -1.31 -7.06 2.32
N THR A 66 -0.14 -7.71 2.30
CA THR A 66 0.00 -9.12 2.65
C THR A 66 0.58 -9.26 4.05
N LEU A 67 -0.18 -9.83 4.98
CA LEU A 67 0.32 -10.11 6.34
C LEU A 67 1.20 -11.36 6.32
N HIS A 68 2.34 -11.32 7.02
CA HIS A 68 3.27 -12.46 7.09
C HIS A 68 2.68 -13.69 7.79
N GLN A 69 1.66 -13.51 8.63
CA GLN A 69 0.92 -14.63 9.23
C GLN A 69 0.19 -15.47 8.18
N ASP A 70 -0.20 -14.87 7.05
CA ASP A 70 -0.90 -15.58 5.97
C ASP A 70 0.07 -16.35 5.06
N LYS A 71 1.34 -15.93 5.02
CA LYS A 71 2.40 -16.59 4.22
C LYS A 71 2.77 -18.00 4.71
N LYS A 72 2.30 -18.44 5.88
CA LYS A 72 2.62 -19.78 6.43
C LYS A 72 1.85 -20.93 5.77
N GLN A 73 0.83 -20.68 4.94
CA GLN A 73 0.00 -21.77 4.38
C GLN A 73 -0.25 -21.73 2.87
N SER A 74 0.16 -20.70 2.12
CA SER A 74 0.02 -20.73 0.67
C SER A 74 1.03 -19.80 -0.01
N PHE A 75 1.80 -20.38 -0.93
CA PHE A 75 2.53 -19.67 -1.96
C PHE A 75 1.49 -19.17 -2.98
N GLY A 76 0.81 -18.07 -2.69
CA GLY A 76 -0.23 -17.52 -3.56
C GLY A 76 -0.64 -16.14 -3.05
N LEU A 77 -0.86 -15.21 -3.98
CA LEU A 77 -1.29 -13.85 -3.70
C LEU A 77 -2.49 -13.86 -2.73
N GLY A 78 -2.24 -13.49 -1.48
CA GLY A 78 -3.27 -13.44 -0.45
C GLY A 78 -4.36 -12.45 -0.83
N SER A 79 -5.61 -12.82 -0.54
CA SER A 79 -6.78 -11.97 -0.69
C SER A 79 -6.59 -10.67 0.11
N GLY A 80 -6.29 -9.58 -0.59
CA GLY A 80 -6.04 -8.26 -0.02
C GLY A 80 -5.78 -7.23 -1.13
N PHE A 81 -6.52 -7.35 -2.23
CA PHE A 81 -6.39 -6.49 -3.41
C PHE A 81 -7.31 -5.28 -3.26
N PHE A 82 -6.73 -4.09 -3.21
CA PHE A 82 -7.50 -2.87 -3.33
C PHE A 82 -6.91 -1.95 -4.39
N LYS A 83 -7.82 -1.40 -5.18
CA LYS A 83 -7.53 -0.46 -6.25
C LYS A 83 -7.68 0.95 -5.73
N ALA A 84 -6.59 1.71 -5.70
CA ALA A 84 -6.60 3.11 -5.28
C ALA A 84 -6.35 4.00 -6.50
N LYS A 85 -7.37 4.71 -6.98
CA LYS A 85 -7.16 5.76 -7.98
C LYS A 85 -6.68 7.01 -7.25
N LEU A 86 -5.40 7.33 -7.34
CA LEU A 86 -4.85 8.45 -6.58
C LEU A 86 -5.28 9.83 -7.14
N ILE A 87 -5.86 9.91 -8.36
CA ILE A 87 -6.22 11.20 -8.97
C ILE A 87 -7.50 11.17 -9.82
N ARG A 88 -8.34 12.18 -9.57
CA ARG A 88 -9.13 12.90 -10.57
C ARG A 88 -8.68 14.36 -10.58
#